data_AF-A0A257VJD1-F1
#
_entry.id   AF-A0A257VJD1-F1
#
_cell.length_a   1.000
_cell.length_b   1.000
_cell.length_c   1.000
_cell.angle_alpha   90.00
_cell.angle_beta   90.00
_cell.angle_gamma   90.00
#
_symmetry.space_group_name_H-M   'P 1'
#
loop_
_entity.id
_entity.type
_entity.pdbx_description
1 polymer ?
#
loop_
_entity_poly.entity_id
_entity_poly.type
_entity_poly.pdbx_seq_one_letter_code
_entity_poly.pdbx_strand_id
1 'polypeptide(L)'
;MRRLAVLACVCARLHAADGNAEFFETKVRPVLAERCFSCHTQTKLGGLEMVSQASLAKVIVPGKPNESLLLTRVRSGEMPPARNLD
;
A
#
# COMPACT_ATOMS: atom_id res chain seq x y z
N MET A 1 -41.89 29.37 -11.44
CA MET A 1 -41.61 28.46 -10.31
C MET A 1 -40.60 27.40 -10.78
N ARG A 2 -39.36 27.73 -11.15
CA ARG A 2 -38.16 27.97 -10.33
C ARG A 2 -38.02 27.07 -9.10
N ARG A 3 -37.04 26.16 -9.21
CA ARG A 3 -36.20 25.52 -8.18
C ARG A 3 -36.85 24.39 -7.37
N LEU A 4 -36.57 23.13 -7.75
CA LEU A 4 -36.48 21.96 -6.85
C LEU A 4 -36.06 20.72 -7.66
N ALA A 5 -34.80 20.62 -8.07
CA ALA A 5 -34.25 19.36 -8.62
C ALA A 5 -32.72 19.29 -8.59
N VAL A 6 -32.07 19.93 -7.61
CA VAL A 6 -30.61 19.82 -7.45
C VAL A 6 -30.29 19.40 -6.02
N LEU A 7 -30.74 18.20 -5.63
CA LEU A 7 -30.38 17.65 -4.32
C LEU A 7 -30.32 16.11 -4.30
N ALA A 8 -29.89 15.48 -5.40
CA ALA A 8 -29.82 14.02 -5.48
C ALA A 8 -28.49 13.46 -6.05
N CYS A 9 -27.41 14.23 -6.09
CA CYS A 9 -26.13 13.77 -6.69
C CYS A 9 -24.91 13.83 -5.74
N VAL A 10 -25.10 13.97 -4.42
CA VAL A 10 -23.95 14.10 -3.49
C VAL A 10 -23.68 12.84 -2.65
N CYS A 11 -24.59 11.87 -2.55
CA CYS A 11 -24.40 10.71 -1.65
C CYS A 11 -23.84 9.43 -2.29
N ALA A 12 -23.68 9.35 -3.61
CA ALA A 12 -23.29 8.08 -4.26
C ALA A 12 -21.77 7.81 -4.28
N ARG A 13 -20.93 8.67 -3.70
CA ARG A 13 -19.46 8.51 -3.74
C ARG A 13 -18.82 7.96 -2.46
N LEU A 14 -19.58 7.66 -1.41
CA LEU A 14 -18.99 7.16 -0.15
C LEU A 14 -18.78 5.64 -0.09
N HIS A 15 -19.41 4.83 -0.93
CA HIS A 15 -19.47 3.36 -0.72
C HIS A 15 -18.43 2.52 -1.49
N ALA A 16 -17.53 3.12 -2.27
CA ALA A 16 -16.62 2.36 -3.14
C ALA A 16 -15.22 2.13 -2.55
N ALA A 17 -14.89 2.72 -1.39
CA ALA A 17 -13.56 2.61 -0.79
C ALA A 17 -13.45 1.50 0.27
N ASP A 18 -14.58 1.03 0.81
CA ASP A 18 -14.59 0.25 2.05
C ASP A 18 -13.99 -1.15 1.89
N GLY A 19 -14.32 -1.87 0.82
CA GLY A 19 -13.83 -3.24 0.61
C GLY A 19 -12.31 -3.34 0.39
N ASN A 20 -11.71 -2.34 -0.28
CA ASN A 20 -10.27 -2.32 -0.53
C ASN A 20 -9.49 -1.90 0.71
N ALA A 21 -10.04 -0.98 1.51
CA ALA A 21 -9.46 -0.57 2.77
C ALA A 21 -9.49 -1.72 3.79
N GLU A 22 -10.63 -2.38 3.96
CA GLU A 22 -10.76 -3.54 4.86
C GLU A 22 -9.81 -4.67 4.48
N PHE A 23 -9.72 -5.00 3.18
CA PHE A 23 -8.78 -6.00 2.70
C PHE A 23 -7.33 -5.59 3.00
N PHE A 24 -6.97 -4.33 2.76
CA PHE A 24 -5.64 -3.84 3.07
C PHE A 24 -5.32 -3.96 4.57
N GLU A 25 -6.22 -3.49 5.44
CA GLU A 25 -6.02 -3.51 6.89
C GLU A 25 -5.94 -4.93 7.45
N THR A 26 -6.77 -5.85 6.95
CA THR A 26 -6.87 -7.21 7.50
C THR A 26 -5.94 -8.23 6.85
N LYS A 27 -5.50 -8.00 5.60
CA LYS A 27 -4.68 -8.97 4.84
C LYS A 27 -3.30 -8.45 4.47
N VAL A 28 -3.16 -7.16 4.16
CA VAL A 28 -1.90 -6.61 3.63
C VAL A 28 -1.04 -6.00 4.74
N ARG A 29 -1.61 -5.10 5.55
CA ARG A 29 -0.88 -4.39 6.61
C ARG A 29 -0.21 -5.34 7.62
N PRO A 30 -0.82 -6.45 8.08
CA PRO A 30 -0.17 -7.35 9.03
C PRO A 30 1.12 -7.95 8.48
N VAL A 31 1.14 -8.35 7.20
CA VAL A 31 2.34 -8.90 6.55
C VAL A 31 3.45 -7.85 6.47
N LEU A 32 3.10 -6.62 6.08
CA LEU A 32 4.07 -5.52 6.01
C LEU A 32 4.62 -5.14 7.39
N ALA A 33 3.78 -5.16 8.42
CA ALA A 33 4.19 -4.92 9.80
C ALA A 33 5.17 -5.97 10.30
N GLU A 34 4.90 -7.25 10.03
CA GLU A 34 5.74 -8.35 10.49
C GLU A 34 7.07 -8.45 9.74
N ARG A 35 7.07 -8.17 8.43
CA ARG A 35 8.21 -8.49 7.56
C ARG A 35 8.97 -7.30 6.98
N CYS A 36 8.40 -6.11 7.00
CA CYS A 36 8.97 -4.96 6.29
C CYS A 36 9.20 -3.73 7.17
N PHE A 37 8.27 -3.43 8.09
CA PHE A 37 8.28 -2.15 8.80
C PHE A 37 9.50 -1.96 9.71
N SER A 38 10.06 -3.03 10.28
CA SER A 38 11.25 -2.94 11.14
C SER A 38 12.45 -2.26 10.47
N CYS A 39 12.59 -2.40 9.15
CA CYS A 39 13.72 -1.86 8.38
C CYS A 39 13.34 -0.70 7.46
N HIS A 40 12.11 -0.68 6.93
CA HIS A 40 11.67 0.29 5.93
C HIS A 40 10.72 1.37 6.49
N THR A 41 10.71 1.61 7.80
CA THR A 41 10.04 2.77 8.40
C THR A 41 11.07 3.79 8.89
N GLN A 42 11.47 3.71 10.16
CA GLN A 42 12.39 4.68 10.77
C GLN A 42 13.81 4.55 10.22
N THR A 43 14.32 3.32 10.06
CA THR A 43 15.69 3.05 9.58
C THR A 43 15.87 3.33 8.09
N LYS A 44 14.79 3.23 7.30
CA LYS A 44 14.78 3.43 5.84
C LYS A 44 15.88 2.65 5.10
N LEU A 45 16.14 1.42 5.51
CA LEU A 45 17.18 0.57 4.92
C LEU A 45 16.93 0.44 3.40
N GLY A 46 17.98 0.52 2.58
CA GLY A 46 17.84 0.49 1.12
C GLY A 46 17.11 1.71 0.53
N GLY A 47 16.95 2.79 1.29
CA GLY A 47 16.35 4.06 0.83
C GLY A 47 14.82 4.04 0.69
N LEU A 48 14.15 2.99 1.16
CA LEU A 48 12.69 2.86 1.14
C LEU A 48 12.08 3.25 2.49
N GLU A 49 11.05 4.10 2.44
CA GLU A 49 10.23 4.51 3.58
C GLU A 49 8.76 4.18 3.30
N MET A 50 8.26 3.10 3.89
CA MET A 50 6.91 2.56 3.65
C MET A 50 5.76 3.47 4.12
N VAL A 51 6.04 4.48 4.94
CA VAL A 51 5.04 5.47 5.37
C VAL A 51 5.04 6.74 4.50
N SER A 52 5.92 6.82 3.51
CA SER A 52 6.01 7.95 2.59
C SER A 52 5.40 7.60 1.23
N GLN A 53 4.35 8.31 0.84
CA GLN A 53 3.74 8.14 -0.49
C GLN A 53 4.76 8.36 -1.62
N ALA A 54 5.64 9.35 -1.48
CA ALA A 54 6.68 9.64 -2.47
C ALA A 54 7.73 8.52 -2.56
N SER A 55 8.01 7.82 -1.46
CA SER A 55 8.90 6.66 -1.46
C SER A 55 8.22 5.44 -2.08
N LEU A 56 6.96 5.16 -1.71
CA LEU A 56 6.16 4.06 -2.25
C LEU A 56 5.95 4.16 -3.77
N ALA A 57 5.73 5.37 -4.29
CA ALA A 57 5.57 5.62 -5.73
C ALA A 57 6.79 5.24 -6.57
N LYS A 58 7.97 5.08 -5.96
CA LYS A 58 9.19 4.63 -6.65
C LYS A 58 9.27 3.11 -6.78
N VAL A 59 8.51 2.35 -5.99
CA VAL A 59 8.63 0.89 -5.89
C VAL A 59 7.33 0.12 -6.15
N ILE A 60 6.19 0.81 -6.18
CA ILE A 60 4.86 0.26 -6.49
C ILE A 60 4.33 0.93 -7.75
N VAL A 61 3.89 0.12 -8.72
CA VAL A 61 3.14 0.57 -9.89
C VAL A 61 1.68 0.10 -9.73
N PRO A 62 0.73 1.01 -9.44
CA PRO A 62 -0.66 0.65 -9.21
C PRO A 62 -1.25 -0.14 -10.38
N GLY A 63 -1.94 -1.25 -10.07
CA GLY A 63 -2.54 -2.14 -11.06
C GLY A 63 -1.56 -3.02 -11.85
N LYS A 64 -0.24 -2.83 -11.69
CA LYS A 64 0.81 -3.55 -12.43
C LYS A 64 1.80 -4.21 -11.45
N PRO A 65 1.36 -5.25 -10.71
CA PRO A 65 2.19 -5.87 -9.68
C PRO A 65 3.51 -6.43 -10.23
N ASN A 66 3.52 -6.96 -11.46
CA ASN A 66 4.72 -7.50 -12.09
C ASN A 66 5.74 -6.42 -12.50
N GLU A 67 5.32 -5.16 -12.62
CA GLU A 67 6.21 -4.02 -12.89
C GLU A 67 6.68 -3.33 -11.59
N SER A 68 6.19 -3.78 -10.42
CA SER A 68 6.51 -3.18 -9.13
C SER A 68 7.78 -3.78 -8.55
N LEU A 69 8.80 -2.93 -8.33
CA LEU A 69 10.08 -3.35 -7.72
C LEU A 69 9.88 -4.03 -6.36
N LEU A 70 8.91 -3.58 -5.56
CA LEU A 70 8.57 -4.20 -4.28
C LEU A 70 8.32 -5.70 -4.44
N LEU A 71 7.53 -6.10 -5.43
CA LEU A 71 7.19 -7.51 -5.65
C LEU A 71 8.35 -8.28 -6.29
N THR A 72 9.14 -7.64 -7.16
CA THR A 72 10.36 -8.24 -7.71
C THR A 72 11.30 -8.69 -6.60
N ARG A 73 11.57 -7.84 -5.61
CA ARG A 73 12.48 -8.15 -4.49
C ARG A 73 11.94 -9.26 -3.59
N VAL A 74 10.65 -9.23 -3.29
CA VAL A 74 10.00 -10.30 -2.51
C VAL A 74 10.07 -11.64 -3.25
N ARG A 75 9.75 -11.67 -4.54
CA ARG A 75 9.77 -12.91 -5.34
C ARG A 75 11.16 -13.47 -5.56
N SER A 76 12.17 -12.60 -5.66
CA SER A 76 13.58 -13.02 -5.78
C SER A 76 14.15 -13.61 -4.49
N GLY A 77 13.46 -13.48 -3.36
CA GLY A 77 13.97 -13.90 -2.04
C GLY A 77 14.98 -12.93 -1.43
N GLU A 78 15.29 -11.80 -2.08
CA GLU A 78 16.12 -10.75 -1.50
C GLU A 78 15.46 -10.07 -0.29
N MET A 79 14.13 -10.08 -0.22
CA MET A 79 13.35 -9.44 0.84
C MET A 79 12.32 -10.38 1.48
N PRO A 80 12.24 -10.43 2.84
CA PRO A 80 13.22 -9.85 3.75
C PRO A 80 14.59 -10.53 3.58
N PRO A 81 15.71 -9.81 3.81
CA PRO A 81 17.02 -10.43 3.74
C PRO A 81 17.08 -11.60 4.72
N ALA A 82 17.81 -12.66 4.36
CA ALA A 82 18.08 -13.74 5.28
C ALA A 82 18.67 -13.14 6.56
N ARG A 83 17.99 -13.35 7.69
CA ARG A 83 18.63 -13.10 8.97
C ARG A 83 19.73 -14.13 9.07
N ASN A 84 20.97 -13.67 9.17
CA ASN A 84 22.04 -14.50 9.72
C ASN A 84 21.60 -14.81 11.16
N LEU A 85 20.87 -15.91 11.34
CA LEU A 85 20.72 -16.58 12.62
C LEU A 85 21.92 -17.52 12.66
N ASP A 86 23.07 -16.95 13.00
CA ASP A 86 24.35 -17.62 13.26
C ASP A 86 25.04 -18.29 12.04
#